data_AF-A0A453KGF6-F1
#
_entry.id   AF-A0A453KGF6-F1
#
_cell.length_a   1.000
_cell.length_b   1.000
_cell.length_c   1.000
_cell.angle_alpha   90.00
_cell.angle_beta   90.00
_cell.angle_gamma   90.00
#
_symmetry.space_group_name_H-M   'P 1'
#
loop_
_entity.id
_entity.type
_entity.pdbx_description
1 polymer ?
#
loop_
_entity_poly.entity_id
_entity_poly.type
_entity_poly.pdbx_seq_one_letter_code
_entity_poly.pdbx_strand_id
1 'polypeptide(L)'
;LNNKTLAQVNARPTDSPFWKGLMKTKVTFFHHVKFLIGNGTSTRFWEDTWLGETPLALQYPSLYNIVQRKEDYVTTVLNSVPLNIQFRRSLVGERWN
;
A
#
# COMPACT_ATOMS: atom_id res chain seq x y z
N LEU A 1 -11.77 19.23 0.09
CA LEU A 1 -11.53 17.78 0.14
C LEU A 1 -10.99 17.36 -1.22
N ASN A 2 -9.67 17.47 -1.42
CA ASN A 2 -9.02 17.02 -2.64
C ASN A 2 -9.20 15.50 -2.75
N ASN A 3 -9.38 14.95 -3.95
CA ASN A 3 -9.62 13.54 -4.39
C ASN A 3 -8.82 12.42 -3.70
N LYS A 4 -8.69 12.44 -2.37
CA LYS A 4 -7.94 11.50 -1.57
C LYS A 4 -8.93 10.61 -0.86
N THR A 5 -8.78 9.31 -1.07
CA THR A 5 -9.58 8.32 -0.35
C THR A 5 -9.20 8.33 1.12
N LEU A 6 -10.09 7.83 1.97
CA LEU A 6 -9.83 7.76 3.41
C LEU A 6 -8.50 7.02 3.69
N ALA A 7 -8.17 6.01 2.89
CA ALA A 7 -6.91 5.26 2.94
C ALA A 7 -5.65 6.15 2.79
N GLN A 8 -5.72 7.23 2.00
CA GLN A 8 -4.59 8.11 1.68
C GLN A 8 -4.39 9.28 2.66
N VAL A 9 -5.36 9.56 3.51
CA VAL A 9 -5.25 10.64 4.49
C VAL A 9 -4.41 10.16 5.68
N ASN A 10 -3.47 10.97 6.16
CA ASN A 10 -2.72 10.73 7.39
C ASN A 10 -3.02 11.84 8.40
N ALA A 11 -3.03 11.51 9.69
CA ALA A 11 -3.24 12.49 10.74
C ALA A 11 -2.07 13.49 10.79
N ARG A 12 -2.39 14.77 10.92
CA ARG A 12 -1.44 15.87 11.06
C ARG A 12 -1.36 16.35 12.51
N PRO A 13 -0.24 16.93 12.94
CA PRO A 13 -0.10 17.48 14.29
C PRO A 13 -1.15 18.55 14.61
N THR A 14 -1.58 19.31 13.60
CA THR A 14 -2.58 20.38 13.68
C THR A 14 -4.03 19.89 13.66
N ASP A 15 -4.26 18.59 13.47
CA ASP A 15 -5.63 18.05 13.38
C ASP A 15 -6.33 18.04 14.73
N SER A 16 -7.65 18.12 14.70
CA SER A 16 -8.47 18.07 15.91
C SER A 16 -8.28 16.74 16.66
N PRO A 17 -8.45 16.72 17.99
CA PRO A 17 -8.38 15.47 18.77
C PRO A 17 -9.33 14.39 18.24
N PHE A 18 -10.51 14.78 17.77
CA PHE A 18 -11.47 13.90 17.11
C PHE A 18 -10.88 13.26 15.84
N TRP A 19 -10.29 14.06 14.95
CA TRP A 19 -9.66 13.55 13.73
C TRP A 19 -8.51 12.60 14.02
N LYS A 20 -7.68 12.90 15.03
CA LYS A 20 -6.59 11.99 15.46
C LYS A 20 -7.14 10.65 15.97
N GLY A 21 -8.23 10.67 16.75
CA GLY A 21 -8.91 9.46 17.20
C GLY A 21 -9.45 8.63 16.03
N LEU A 22 -10.15 9.28 15.10
CA LEU A 22 -10.67 8.64 13.89
C LEU A 22 -9.56 7.99 13.05
N MET A 23 -8.42 8.68 12.91
CA MET A 23 -7.26 8.18 12.17
C MET A 23 -6.58 6.98 12.83
N LYS A 24 -6.62 6.86 14.16
CA LYS A 24 -6.14 5.68 14.87
C LYS A 24 -7.04 4.47 14.59
N THR A 25 -8.36 4.65 14.65
CA THR A 25 -9.34 3.60 14.34
C THR A 25 -9.26 3.16 12.87
N LYS A 26 -9.03 4.11 11.95
CA LYS A 26 -8.82 3.86 10.53
C LYS A 26 -7.72 2.81 10.29
N VAL A 27 -6.57 2.94 10.97
CA VAL A 27 -5.45 1.99 10.80
C VAL A 27 -5.86 0.59 11.23
N THR A 28 -6.49 0.45 12.39
CA THR A 28 -6.98 -0.85 12.89
C THR A 28 -8.02 -1.46 11.94
N PHE A 29 -8.93 -0.64 11.40
CA PHE A 29 -9.94 -1.08 10.45
C PHE A 29 -9.31 -1.65 9.16
N PHE A 30 -8.34 -0.96 8.56
CA PHE A 30 -7.71 -1.45 7.33
C PHE A 30 -6.86 -2.70 7.51
N HIS A 31 -6.39 -3.01 8.73
CA HIS A 31 -5.77 -4.30 9.02
C HIS A 31 -6.74 -5.49 8.97
N HIS A 32 -8.04 -5.25 9.16
CA HIS A 32 -9.05 -6.31 9.23
C HIS A 32 -9.97 -6.37 8.00
N VAL A 33 -9.78 -5.48 7.04
CA VAL A 33 -10.59 -5.41 5.82
C VAL A 33 -9.77 -5.85 4.62
N LYS A 34 -10.37 -6.70 3.78
CA LYS A 34 -9.84 -7.06 2.48
C LYS A 34 -10.53 -6.23 1.40
N PHE A 35 -9.73 -5.69 0.50
CA PHE A 35 -10.25 -5.06 -0.70
C PHE A 35 -10.43 -6.13 -1.78
N LEU A 36 -11.67 -6.31 -2.24
CA LEU A 36 -11.92 -7.04 -3.47
C LEU A 36 -11.31 -6.23 -4.61
N ILE A 37 -10.31 -6.80 -5.28
CA ILE A 37 -9.67 -6.17 -6.42
C ILE A 37 -10.71 -6.15 -7.54
N GLY A 38 -11.31 -4.98 -7.76
CA GLY A 38 -12.08 -4.73 -8.97
C GLY A 38 -11.12 -4.50 -10.14
N ASN A 39 -11.13 -3.30 -10.68
CA ASN A 39 -10.14 -2.89 -11.67
C ASN A 39 -8.76 -2.58 -11.06
N GLY A 40 -8.63 -2.46 -9.73
CA GLY A 40 -7.36 -2.16 -9.03
C GLY A 40 -6.90 -0.69 -9.13
N THR A 41 -7.71 0.22 -9.67
CA THR A 41 -7.31 1.64 -9.88
C THR A 41 -7.26 2.45 -8.59
N SER A 42 -7.90 1.96 -7.53
CA SER A 42 -8.01 2.61 -6.22
C SER A 42 -7.39 1.79 -5.08
N THR A 43 -6.75 0.66 -5.41
CA THR A 43 -6.13 -0.26 -4.44
C THR A 43 -4.62 -0.11 -4.52
N ARG A 44 -3.96 0.20 -3.40
CA ARG A 44 -2.51 0.35 -3.33
C ARG A 44 -1.83 -1.01 -3.26
N PHE A 45 -0.81 -1.19 -4.09
CA PHE A 45 -0.13 -2.47 -4.24
C PHE A 45 0.52 -2.94 -2.93
N TRP A 46 1.15 -2.03 -2.18
CA TRP A 46 1.89 -2.42 -0.96
C TRP A 46 1.06 -2.33 0.32
N GLU A 47 0.23 -1.31 0.44
CA GLU A 47 -0.35 -0.90 1.73
C GLU A 47 -1.76 -1.41 1.98
N ASP A 48 -2.50 -1.75 0.92
CA ASP A 48 -3.85 -2.26 1.07
C ASP A 48 -3.86 -3.79 1.07
N THR A 49 -4.73 -4.41 1.86
CA THR A 49 -4.90 -5.86 1.87
C THR A 49 -5.74 -6.28 0.67
N TRP A 50 -5.09 -6.56 -0.44
CA TRP A 50 -5.75 -7.04 -1.66
C TRP A 50 -5.32 -8.46 -2.04
N LEU A 51 -4.11 -8.87 -1.66
CA LEU A 51 -3.61 -10.23 -1.85
C LEU A 51 -3.43 -10.95 -0.51
N GLY A 52 -4.19 -12.04 -0.29
CA GLY A 52 -4.14 -12.84 0.93
C GLY A 52 -4.85 -12.18 2.11
N GLU A 53 -4.28 -12.34 3.31
CA GLU A 53 -4.88 -11.88 4.58
C GLU A 53 -4.30 -10.56 5.10
N THR A 54 -3.12 -10.16 4.62
CA THR A 54 -2.39 -8.98 5.12
C THR A 54 -1.79 -8.18 3.96
N PRO A 55 -1.52 -6.87 4.12
CA PRO A 55 -0.85 -6.06 3.11
C PRO A 55 0.55 -6.61 2.78
N LEU A 56 0.95 -6.48 1.52
CA LEU A 56 2.28 -6.92 1.06
C LEU A 56 3.42 -6.21 1.81
N ALA A 57 3.22 -4.97 2.25
CA ALA A 57 4.19 -4.23 3.07
C ALA A 57 4.48 -4.91 4.42
N LEU A 58 3.48 -5.59 5.01
CA LEU A 58 3.64 -6.33 6.26
C LEU A 58 4.20 -7.74 6.02
N GLN A 59 3.85 -8.37 4.91
CA GLN A 59 4.39 -9.70 4.56
C GLN A 59 5.87 -9.64 4.15
N TYR A 60 6.27 -8.58 3.43
CA TYR A 60 7.62 -8.42 2.88
C TYR A 60 8.25 -7.08 3.29
N PRO A 61 8.51 -6.85 4.59
CA PRO A 61 9.00 -5.56 5.08
C PRO A 61 10.36 -5.16 4.48
N SER A 62 11.25 -6.12 4.27
CA SER A 62 12.56 -5.88 3.63
C SER A 62 12.42 -5.39 2.19
N LEU A 63 11.47 -5.94 1.44
CA LEU A 63 11.19 -5.56 0.06
C LEU A 63 10.52 -4.19 0.01
N TYR A 64 9.53 -3.96 0.86
CA TYR A 64 8.86 -2.65 0.99
C TYR A 64 9.83 -1.51 1.36
N ASN A 65 10.84 -1.79 2.19
CA ASN A 65 11.83 -0.79 2.58
C ASN A 65 12.65 -0.26 1.38
N ILE A 66 12.85 -1.10 0.36
CA ILE A 66 13.62 -0.75 -0.83
C ILE A 66 12.73 -0.27 -1.99
N VAL A 67 11.41 -0.27 -1.85
CA VAL A 67 10.50 0.28 -2.87
C VAL A 67 10.63 1.80 -2.92
N GLN A 68 10.74 2.36 -4.13
CA GLN A 68 10.73 3.81 -4.37
C GLN A 68 9.31 4.36 -4.33
N ARG A 69 8.35 3.67 -4.96
CA ARG A 69 6.96 4.10 -5.10
C ARG A 69 6.02 3.22 -4.29
N LYS A 70 5.82 3.61 -3.03
CA LYS A 70 5.01 2.85 -2.06
C LYS A 70 3.49 3.01 -2.29
N GLU A 71 3.11 4.12 -2.89
CA GLU A 71 1.71 4.52 -3.14
C GLU A 71 1.20 4.10 -4.53
N ASP A 72 1.96 3.29 -5.27
CA ASP A 72 1.52 2.81 -6.58
C ASP A 72 0.31 1.88 -6.45
N TYR A 73 -0.62 2.01 -7.40
CA TYR A 73 -1.82 1.20 -7.47
C TYR A 73 -1.56 -0.17 -8.10
N VAL A 74 -2.40 -1.14 -7.75
CA VAL A 74 -2.38 -2.49 -8.31
C VAL A 74 -2.43 -2.45 -9.83
N THR A 75 -3.25 -1.58 -10.42
CA THR A 75 -3.29 -1.40 -11.89
C THR A 75 -1.95 -1.03 -12.47
N THR A 76 -1.34 0.04 -11.96
CA THR A 76 -0.08 0.57 -12.48
C THR A 76 1.02 -0.47 -12.41
N VAL A 77 1.08 -1.20 -11.30
CA VAL A 77 2.09 -2.24 -11.05
C VAL A 77 1.89 -3.47 -11.94
N LEU A 78 0.64 -3.92 -12.11
CA LEU A 78 0.29 -5.10 -12.91
C LEU A 78 0.12 -4.80 -14.40
N ASN A 79 0.21 -3.54 -14.84
CA ASN A 79 0.00 -3.16 -16.24
C ASN A 79 1.10 -3.65 -17.21
N SER A 80 2.24 -4.13 -16.69
CA SER A 80 3.36 -4.61 -17.51
C SER A 80 3.97 -5.89 -16.94
N VAL A 81 4.59 -6.67 -17.82
CA VAL A 81 5.49 -7.78 -17.47
C VAL A 81 6.87 -7.46 -18.03
N PRO A 82 7.91 -7.30 -17.18
CA PRO A 82 7.90 -7.43 -15.72
C PRO A 82 7.11 -6.32 -15.00
N LEU A 83 6.75 -6.57 -13.74
CA LEU A 83 5.98 -5.66 -12.89
C LEU A 83 6.59 -4.25 -12.89
N ASN A 84 5.74 -3.22 -12.99
CA ASN A 84 6.18 -1.82 -12.98
C ASN A 84 6.48 -1.35 -11.54
N ILE A 85 7.50 -1.95 -10.92
CA ILE A 85 7.93 -1.62 -9.55
C ILE A 85 9.36 -1.11 -9.61
N GLN A 86 9.57 0.06 -9.01
CA GLN A 86 10.90 0.67 -8.90
C GLN A 86 11.48 0.43 -7.52
N PHE A 87 12.68 -0.13 -7.47
CA PHE A 87 13.43 -0.36 -6.25
C PHE A 87 14.64 0.57 -6.15
N ARG A 88 15.01 0.99 -4.93
CA ARG A 88 16.20 1.81 -4.65
C ARG A 88 17.51 1.07 -4.93
N ARG A 89 17.48 -0.26 -4.93
CA ARG A 89 18.60 -1.14 -5.22
C ARG A 89 18.12 -2.27 -6.11
N SER A 90 19.02 -2.78 -6.95
CA SER A 90 18.73 -3.95 -7.76
C SER A 90 18.39 -5.14 -6.86
N LEU A 91 17.33 -5.85 -7.21
CA LEU A 91 17.02 -7.16 -6.64
C LEU A 91 17.97 -8.16 -7.29
N VAL A 92 19.22 -8.20 -6.81
CA VAL A 92 20.18 -9.23 -7.20
C VAL A 92 19.92 -10.41 -6.27
N GLY A 93 19.21 -11.41 -6.77
CA GLY A 93 19.08 -12.72 -6.15
C GLY A 93 19.55 -13.78 -7.15
N GLU A 94 20.19 -14.83 -6.65
CA GLU A 94 20.53 -16.01 -7.45
C GLU A 94 19.29 -16.42 -8.25
N ARG A 95 19.42 -16.45 -9.58
CA ARG A 95 18.40 -17.03 -10.45
C ARG A 95 18.19 -18.45 -9.93
N TRP A 96 16.97 -18.76 -9.47
CA TRP A 96 16.59 -20.11 -9.12
C TRP A 96 17.05 -21.05 -10.24
N ASN A 97 18.05 -21.89 -9.96
CA ASN A 97 18.44 -23.02 -10.77
C ASN A 97 17.49 -24.18 -10.49
#